data_AF-A0A960K4T1-F1
#
_entry.id   AF-A0A960K4T1-F1
#
_cell.length_a   1.000
_cell.length_b   1.000
_cell.length_c   1.000
_cell.angle_alpha   90.00
_cell.angle_beta   90.00
_cell.angle_gamma   90.00
#
_symmetry.space_group_name_H-M   'P 1'
#
loop_
_entity.id
_entity.type
_entity.pdbx_description
1 polymer ?
#
loop_
_entity_poly.entity_id
_entity_poly.type
_entity_poly.pdbx_seq_one_letter_code
_entity_poly.pdbx_strand_id
1 'polypeptide(L)' 'QEASPPSLRGRIFQITSGSWETRSGPTETHRQSLEIASRQFETFLPALRRVLEDELPALEEALEAAGAPWTSGRALGKP' A
#
# COMPACT_ATOMS: atom_id res chain seq x y z
N GLN A 1 -7.64 -0.73 -27.53
CA GLN A 1 -7.28 -0.66 -26.10
C GLN A 1 -7.46 -2.03 -25.51
N GLU A 2 -6.44 -2.58 -24.88
CA GLU A 2 -6.48 -3.90 -24.26
C GLU A 2 -6.80 -3.73 -22.77
N ALA A 3 -7.73 -4.54 -22.25
CA ALA A 3 -8.21 -4.39 -20.87
C ALA A 3 -7.11 -4.85 -19.89
N SER A 4 -6.41 -3.90 -19.27
CA SER A 4 -5.48 -4.21 -18.19
C SER A 4 -6.25 -4.56 -16.92
N PRO A 5 -5.84 -5.62 -16.17
CA PRO A 5 -6.47 -5.94 -14.90
C PRO A 5 -6.39 -4.75 -13.94
N PRO A 6 -7.43 -4.49 -13.13
CA PRO A 6 -7.41 -3.39 -12.17
C PRO A 6 -6.32 -3.60 -11.11
N SER A 7 -5.68 -2.50 -10.71
CA SER A 7 -4.72 -2.46 -9.61
C SER A 7 -5.36 -2.85 -8.28
N LEU A 8 -4.54 -3.16 -7.27
CA LEU A 8 -5.00 -3.44 -5.90
C LEU A 8 -5.97 -2.36 -5.40
N ARG A 9 -5.57 -1.08 -5.52
CA ARG A 9 -6.41 0.08 -5.17
C ARG A 9 -7.70 0.12 -5.99
N GLY A 10 -7.62 -0.20 -7.28
CA GLY A 10 -8.78 -0.25 -8.17
C GLY A 10 -9.81 -1.31 -7.77
N ARG A 11 -9.34 -2.51 -7.37
CA ARG A 11 -10.20 -3.60 -6.89
C ARG A 11 -10.91 -3.23 -5.59
N ILE A 12 -10.17 -2.68 -4.62
CA ILE A 12 -10.75 -2.20 -3.36
C ILE A 12 -11.79 -1.10 -3.61
N PHE A 13 -11.49 -0.16 -4.51
CA PHE A 13 -12.42 0.90 -4.88
C PHE A 13 -13.72 0.34 -5.45
N GLN A 14 -13.67 -0.59 -6.42
CA GLN A 14 -14.86 -1.21 -7.01
C GLN A 14 -15.74 -1.93 -5.99
N ILE A 15 -15.13 -2.64 -5.03
CA ILE A 15 -15.87 -3.30 -3.95
C ILE A 15 -16.58 -2.26 -3.08
N THR A 16 -15.85 -1.22 -2.66
CA THR A 16 -16.44 -0.18 -1.80
C THR A 16 -17.55 0.56 -2.53
N SER A 17 -17.30 1.14 -3.71
CA SER A 17 -18.30 1.91 -4.46
C SER A 17 -19.54 1.08 -4.79
N GLY A 18 -19.36 -0.14 -5.29
CA GLY A 18 -20.48 -1.03 -5.64
C GLY A 18 -21.29 -1.50 -4.43
N SER A 19 -20.68 -1.59 -3.25
CA SER A 19 -21.39 -1.94 -2.02
C SER A 19 -22.19 -0.76 -1.44
N TRP A 20 -21.78 0.49 -1.68
CA TRP A 20 -22.52 1.69 -1.25
C TRP A 20 -23.76 1.96 -2.13
N GLU A 21 -23.71 1.60 -3.40
CA GLU A 21 -24.78 1.88 -4.38
C GLU A 21 -25.90 0.82 -4.41
N THR A 22 -25.72 -0.33 -3.73
CA THR A 22 -26.63 -1.47 -3.85
C THR A 22 -27.18 -1.92 -2.50
N ARG A 23 -28.51 -2.07 -2.38
CA ARG A 23 -29.18 -2.67 -1.20
C ARG A 23 -29.08 -4.21 -1.15
N SER A 24 -28.53 -4.81 -2.20
CA SER A 24 -28.23 -6.24 -2.31
C SER A 24 -26.82 -6.52 -1.81
N GLY A 25 -26.60 -7.71 -1.21
CA GLY A 25 -25.27 -8.11 -0.71
C GLY A 25 -24.18 -8.17 -1.78
N PRO A 26 -22.90 -8.35 -1.39
CA PRO A 26 -21.76 -8.34 -2.32
C PRO A 26 -21.96 -9.34 -3.46
N THR A 27 -21.74 -8.88 -4.70
CA THR A 27 -21.78 -9.75 -5.88
C THR A 27 -20.61 -10.73 -5.86
N GLU A 28 -20.71 -11.79 -6.67
CA GLU A 28 -19.63 -12.77 -6.81
C GLU A 28 -18.32 -12.12 -7.31
N THR A 29 -18.43 -11.16 -8.23
CA THR A 29 -17.28 -10.36 -8.71
C THR A 29 -16.63 -9.54 -7.61
N HIS A 30 -17.41 -8.99 -6.65
CA HIS A 30 -16.85 -8.26 -5.50
C HIS A 30 -16.05 -9.20 -4.60
N ARG A 31 -16.54 -10.42 -4.34
CA ARG A 31 -15.82 -11.42 -3.52
C ARG A 31 -14.51 -11.84 -4.16
N GLN A 32 -14.53 -12.16 -5.46
CA GLN A 32 -13.32 -12.52 -6.21
C GLN A 32 -12.31 -11.38 -6.24
N SER A 33 -12.78 -10.14 -6.38
CA SER A 33 -11.92 -8.96 -6.34
C SER A 33 -11.26 -8.76 -4.98
N LEU A 34 -11.98 -9.05 -3.88
CA LEU A 34 -11.45 -8.99 -2.53
C LEU A 34 -10.37 -10.06 -2.34
N GLU A 35 -10.65 -11.28 -2.78
CA GLU A 35 -9.71 -12.40 -2.65
C GLU A 35 -8.40 -12.16 -3.40
N ILE A 36 -8.48 -11.61 -4.62
CA ILE A 36 -7.30 -11.20 -5.40
C ILE A 36 -6.55 -10.07 -4.69
N ALA A 37 -7.27 -9.05 -4.20
CA ALA A 37 -6.67 -7.94 -3.48
C ALA A 37 -5.95 -8.41 -2.20
N SER A 38 -6.54 -9.31 -1.42
CA SER A 38 -5.94 -9.88 -0.22
C SER A 38 -4.62 -10.59 -0.53
N ARG A 39 -4.60 -11.48 -1.53
CA ARG A 39 -3.35 -12.18 -1.94
C ARG A 39 -2.25 -11.22 -2.41
N GLN A 40 -2.62 -10.22 -3.19
CA GLN A 40 -1.68 -9.20 -3.64
C GLN A 40 -1.10 -8.41 -2.46
N PHE A 41 -1.95 -8.07 -1.49
CA PHE A 41 -1.53 -7.35 -0.29
C PHE A 41 -0.64 -8.19 0.62
N GLU A 42 -0.92 -9.48 0.81
CA GLU A 42 -0.09 -10.41 1.57
C GLU A 42 1.34 -10.48 1.03
N THR A 43 1.50 -10.43 -0.29
CA THR A 43 2.84 -10.38 -0.92
C THR A 43 3.49 -9.01 -0.80
N PHE A 44 2.70 -7.93 -0.91
CA PHE A 44 3.21 -6.56 -0.93
C PHE A 44 3.61 -6.03 0.46
N LEU A 45 2.86 -6.37 1.50
CA LEU A 45 3.04 -5.81 2.84
C LEU A 45 4.44 -6.09 3.43
N PRO A 46 5.03 -7.30 3.32
CA PRO A 46 6.39 -7.55 3.80
C PRO A 46 7.45 -6.70 3.07
N ALA A 47 7.29 -6.52 1.76
CA ALA A 47 8.21 -5.67 0.98
C ALA A 47 8.10 -4.20 1.41
N LEU A 48 6.88 -3.70 1.64
CA LEU A 48 6.68 -2.36 2.15
C LEU A 48 7.28 -2.19 3.55
N ARG A 49 7.10 -3.17 4.45
CA ARG A 49 7.70 -3.15 5.79
C ARG A 49 9.22 -3.09 5.72
N ARG A 50 9.85 -3.94 4.92
CA ARG A 50 11.31 -3.91 4.71
C ARG A 50 11.79 -2.51 4.29
N VAL A 51 11.11 -1.89 3.33
CA VAL A 51 11.46 -0.53 2.89
C VAL A 51 11.36 0.48 4.04
N LEU A 52 10.28 0.42 4.83
CA LEU A 52 10.01 1.40 5.88
C LEU A 52 10.81 1.16 7.18
N GLU A 53 11.05 -0.09 7.53
CA GLU A 53 11.60 -0.51 8.82
C GLU A 53 13.11 -0.77 8.74
N ASP A 54 13.64 -1.15 7.57
CA ASP A 54 15.06 -1.48 7.39
C ASP A 54 15.77 -0.46 6.47
N GLU A 55 15.28 -0.31 5.23
CA GLU A 55 16.02 0.40 4.19
C GLU A 55 15.96 1.92 4.36
N LEU A 56 14.79 2.45 4.75
CA LEU A 56 14.61 3.88 4.96
C LEU A 56 15.42 4.40 6.16
N PRO A 57 15.42 3.75 7.35
CA PRO A 57 16.29 4.18 8.45
C PRO A 57 17.78 4.14 8.09
N ALA A 58 18.23 3.09 7.39
CA ALA A 58 19.62 2.99 6.94
C ALA A 58 20.01 4.13 5.97
N LEU A 59 19.09 4.52 5.08
CA LEU A 59 19.28 5.68 4.20
C LEU A 59 19.33 7.00 4.99
N GLU A 60 18.46 7.16 5.97
CA GLU A 60 18.42 8.36 6.82
C GLU A 60 19.72 8.53 7.61
N GLU A 61 20.24 7.47 8.23
CA GLU A 61 21.53 7.47 8.93
C GLU A 61 22.69 7.83 8.00
N ALA A 62 22.71 7.27 6.78
CA ALA A 62 23.73 7.60 5.79
C ALA A 62 23.70 9.07 5.38
N LEU A 63 22.51 9.66 5.27
CA LEU A 63 22.33 11.07 4.95
C LEU A 63 22.76 11.97 6.12
N GLU A 64 22.47 11.59 7.36
CA GLU A 64 22.94 12.32 8.55
C GLU A 64 24.47 12.28 8.66
N ALA A 65 25.10 11.12 8.47
CA ALA A 65 26.55 10.98 8.45
C ALA A 65 27.22 11.80 7.34
N ALA A 66 26.52 11.99 6.20
CA ALA A 66 26.96 12.85 5.12
C ALA A 66 26.73 14.35 5.38
N GLY A 67 26.16 14.73 6.53
CA GLY A 67 25.87 16.12 6.89
C GLY A 67 24.71 16.74 6.13
N ALA A 68 23.82 15.93 5.55
CA ALA A 68 22.63 16.44 4.88
C ALA A 68 21.71 17.17 5.89
N PRO A 69 21.10 18.31 5.52
CA PRO A 69 20.16 18.99 6.38
C PRO A 69 18.93 18.12 6.64
N TRP A 70 18.34 18.28 7.83
CA TRP A 70 17.12 17.56 8.20
C TRP A 70 15.96 17.91 7.26
N THR A 71 15.22 16.89 6.80
CA THR A 71 14.02 17.04 5.96
C THR A 71 12.76 16.65 6.74
N SER A 72 11.65 17.34 6.50
CA SER A 72 10.38 17.01 7.13
C SER A 72 9.97 15.56 6.87
N GLY A 73 9.48 14.90 7.91
CA GLY A 73 9.04 13.50 7.83
C GLY A 73 10.12 12.47 8.20
N ARG A 74 11.39 12.86 8.38
CA ARG A 74 12.38 11.97 9.00
C ARG A 74 11.98 11.69 10.44
N ALA A 75 12.07 10.42 10.86
CA ALA A 75 11.87 10.07 12.25
C ALA A 75 12.98 10.76 13.05
N LEU A 76 12.64 11.86 13.73
CA LEU A 76 13.55 12.56 14.63
C LEU A 76 14.20 11.51 15.53
N GLY A 77 15.54 11.47 15.52
CA GLY A 77 16.31 10.76 16.53
C GLY A 77 15.66 11.03 17.89
N LYS A 78 15.27 9.97 18.58
CA LYS A 78 14.69 10.08 19.92
C LYS A 78 15.60 10.96 20.77
N PRO A 79 15.04 11.82 21.66
CA PRO A 79 15.83 12.69 22.52
C PRO A 79 16.82 11.90 23.38
#